data_AF-A0A2E9SM42-F1
#
_entry.id   AF-A0A2E9SM42-F1
#
_cell.length_a   1.000
_cell.length_b   1.000
_cell.length_c   1.000
_cell.angle_alpha   90.00
_cell.angle_beta   90.00
_cell.angle_gamma   90.00
#
_symmetry.space_group_name_H-M   'P 1'
#
loop_
_entity.id
_entity.type
_entity.pdbx_description
1 polymer ?
#
loop_
_entity_poly.entity_id
_entity_poly.type
_entity_poly.pdbx_seq_one_letter_code
_entity_poly.pdbx_strand_id
1 'polypeptide(L)'
;MDTPTKIYKWFIWVTLYGAALHFFDNVYFFDEYPEPAWLTAEIVALLFIPIMLLAHRAVDYIYRGKVDYSFSLVHGFVLANWISLGHYLFASPSEVLSRINFAIALQVGLATGLFIYTLWFQYQRAPESAMWSRRAWKKNMVMYAVLIGLLELVWPSNFDSWWMFWQV
;
A
#
# COMPACT_ATOMS: atom_id res chain seq x y z
N MET A 1 16.56 19.25 11.29
CA MET A 1 15.51 18.74 10.38
C MET A 1 14.42 19.78 10.29
N ASP A 2 14.17 20.27 9.08
CA ASP A 2 13.13 21.25 8.75
C ASP A 2 11.72 20.66 8.92
N THR A 3 10.71 21.53 8.99
CA THR A 3 9.31 21.15 9.23
C THR A 3 8.78 20.18 8.15
N PRO A 4 9.02 20.40 6.84
CA PRO A 4 8.57 19.45 5.81
C PRO A 4 9.13 18.04 6.01
N THR A 5 10.42 17.90 6.31
CA THR A 5 11.03 16.58 6.56
C THR A 5 10.47 15.93 7.84
N LYS A 6 10.14 16.71 8.88
CA LYS A 6 9.48 16.18 10.09
C LYS A 6 8.09 15.62 9.77
N ILE A 7 7.28 16.36 9.02
CA ILE A 7 5.96 15.93 8.57
C ILE A 7 6.08 14.67 7.71
N TYR A 8 7.00 14.67 6.75
CA TYR A 8 7.24 13.53 5.88
C TYR A 8 7.53 12.25 6.67
N LYS A 9 8.49 12.33 7.60
CA LYS A 9 8.86 11.21 8.47
C LYS A 9 7.68 10.73 9.32
N TRP A 10 6.93 11.66 9.90
CA TRP A 10 5.74 11.33 10.68
C TRP A 10 4.70 10.60 9.82
N PHE A 11 4.50 11.05 8.59
CA PHE A 11 3.50 10.48 7.69
C PHE A 11 3.88 9.05 7.25
N ILE A 12 5.17 8.76 7.05
CA ILE A 12 5.68 7.39 6.84
C ILE A 12 5.31 6.49 8.02
N TRP A 13 5.55 6.95 9.26
CA TRP A 13 5.23 6.17 10.45
C TRP A 13 3.74 5.92 10.62
N VAL A 14 2.91 6.96 10.48
CA VAL A 14 1.45 6.80 10.60
C VAL A 14 0.92 5.85 9.53
N THR A 15 1.45 5.92 8.31
CA THR A 15 1.08 4.98 7.24
C THR A 15 1.50 3.55 7.59
N LEU A 16 2.71 3.36 8.16
CA LEU A 16 3.15 2.03 8.60
C LEU A 16 2.26 1.47 9.71
N TYR A 17 1.86 2.30 10.68
CA TYR A 17 0.95 1.86 11.74
C TYR A 17 -0.45 1.56 11.20
N GLY A 18 -0.96 2.36 10.26
CA GLY A 18 -2.20 2.06 9.55
C GLY A 18 -2.14 0.73 8.79
N ALA A 19 -1.03 0.46 8.11
CA ALA A 19 -0.78 -0.81 7.45
C ALA A 19 -0.71 -1.97 8.44
N ALA A 20 -0.01 -1.79 9.56
CA ALA A 20 0.10 -2.80 10.60
C ALA A 20 -1.26 -3.16 11.18
N LEU A 21 -2.14 -2.19 11.43
CA LEU A 21 -3.50 -2.44 11.92
C LEU A 21 -4.28 -3.35 10.97
N HIS A 22 -4.27 -3.05 9.67
CA HIS A 22 -4.95 -3.88 8.68
C HIS A 22 -4.29 -5.27 8.55
N PHE A 23 -2.97 -5.36 8.50
CA PHE A 23 -2.26 -6.64 8.42
C PHE A 23 -2.53 -7.54 9.64
N PHE A 24 -2.50 -6.98 10.85
CA PHE A 24 -2.81 -7.77 12.05
C PHE A 24 -4.28 -8.16 12.10
N ASP A 25 -5.21 -7.28 11.71
CA ASP A 25 -6.63 -7.66 11.58
C ASP A 25 -6.81 -8.82 10.57
N ASN A 26 -6.15 -8.75 9.42
CA ASN A 26 -6.15 -9.83 8.41
C ASN A 26 -5.57 -11.15 8.96
N VAL A 27 -4.46 -11.11 9.69
CA VAL A 27 -3.86 -12.33 10.27
C VAL A 27 -4.72 -12.93 11.38
N TYR A 28 -5.29 -12.11 12.28
CA TYR A 28 -6.09 -12.60 13.42
C TYR A 28 -7.48 -13.08 13.01
N PHE A 29 -8.09 -12.45 12.01
CA PHE A 29 -9.43 -12.78 11.51
C PHE A 29 -9.37 -13.32 10.08
N PHE A 30 -8.34 -14.10 9.76
CA PHE A 30 -8.04 -14.54 8.39
C PHE A 30 -9.22 -15.21 7.70
N ASP A 31 -9.96 -16.06 8.42
CA ASP A 31 -11.13 -16.76 7.90
C ASP A 31 -12.32 -15.83 7.56
N GLU A 32 -12.29 -14.57 8.02
CA GLU A 32 -13.29 -13.54 7.70
C GLU A 32 -12.92 -12.70 6.46
N TYR A 33 -11.70 -12.83 5.95
CA TYR A 33 -11.24 -12.12 4.76
C TYR A 33 -11.54 -12.90 3.48
N PRO A 34 -11.82 -12.21 2.37
CA PRO A 34 -12.02 -12.85 1.07
C PRO A 34 -10.67 -13.25 0.47
N GLU A 35 -10.04 -14.28 1.04
CA GLU A 35 -8.71 -14.72 0.63
C GLU A 35 -8.78 -15.93 -0.31
N PRO A 36 -7.90 -15.99 -1.32
CA PRO A 36 -7.81 -17.17 -2.18
C PRO A 36 -7.14 -18.33 -1.42
N ALA A 37 -7.48 -19.56 -1.79
CA ALA A 37 -7.06 -20.78 -1.09
C ALA A 37 -5.53 -21.01 -1.01
N TRP A 38 -4.73 -20.29 -1.80
CA TRP A 38 -3.26 -20.36 -1.75
C TRP A 38 -2.66 -19.46 -0.67
N LEU A 39 -3.42 -18.48 -0.17
CA LEU A 39 -2.98 -17.56 0.87
C LEU A 39 -3.29 -18.16 2.24
N THR A 40 -2.40 -17.94 3.19
CA THR A 40 -2.55 -18.35 4.59
C THR A 40 -2.21 -17.17 5.50
N ALA A 41 -2.69 -17.19 6.74
CA ALA A 41 -2.39 -16.17 7.74
C ALA A 41 -0.87 -15.98 7.92
N GLU A 42 -0.09 -17.05 7.87
CA GLU A 42 1.37 -16.99 7.96
C GLU A 42 1.99 -16.27 6.75
N ILE A 43 1.50 -16.54 5.53
CA ILE A 43 1.97 -15.84 4.34
C ILE A 43 1.64 -14.34 4.44
N VAL A 44 0.43 -13.98 4.89
CA VAL A 44 0.06 -12.56 5.12
C VAL A 44 0.99 -11.92 6.14
N ALA A 45 1.26 -12.57 7.27
CA ALA A 45 2.18 -12.07 8.28
C ALA A 45 3.60 -11.85 7.70
N LEU A 46 4.08 -12.76 6.85
CA LEU A 46 5.38 -12.63 6.17
C LEU A 46 5.40 -11.48 5.16
N LEU A 47 4.30 -11.19 4.47
CA LEU A 47 4.18 -10.07 3.53
C LEU A 47 4.29 -8.70 4.24
N PHE A 48 4.01 -8.61 5.54
CA PHE A 48 4.20 -7.39 6.31
C PHE A 48 5.68 -7.00 6.49
N ILE A 49 6.59 -7.99 6.57
CA ILE A 49 8.02 -7.78 6.81
C ILE A 49 8.65 -6.84 5.76
N PRO A 50 8.56 -7.10 4.44
CA PRO A 50 9.15 -6.20 3.45
C PRO A 50 8.55 -4.79 3.50
N ILE A 51 7.25 -4.66 3.81
CA ILE A 51 6.56 -3.36 3.97
C ILE A 51 7.17 -2.57 5.13
N MET A 52 7.34 -3.22 6.29
CA MET A 52 7.99 -2.64 7.46
C MET A 52 9.44 -2.24 7.16
N LEU A 53 10.22 -3.11 6.49
CA LEU A 53 11.61 -2.83 6.14
C LEU A 53 11.75 -1.64 5.18
N LEU A 54 10.85 -1.49 4.19
CA LEU A 54 10.83 -0.33 3.30
C LEU A 54 10.60 0.98 4.07
N ALA A 55 9.61 1.00 4.96
CA ALA A 55 9.29 2.17 5.77
C ALA A 55 10.44 2.55 6.71
N HIS A 56 10.98 1.58 7.47
CA HIS A 56 12.12 1.79 8.35
C HIS A 56 13.35 2.30 7.57
N ARG A 57 13.66 1.69 6.43
CA ARG A 57 14.82 2.08 5.62
C ARG A 57 14.66 3.48 5.02
N ALA A 58 13.44 3.87 4.64
CA ALA A 58 13.17 5.24 4.21
C ALA A 58 13.44 6.24 5.34
N VAL A 59 13.01 5.93 6.56
CA VAL A 59 13.25 6.76 7.75
C VAL A 59 14.74 6.81 8.13
N ASP A 60 15.47 5.71 8.01
CA ASP A 60 16.93 5.68 8.21
C ASP A 60 17.66 6.67 7.27
N TYR A 61 17.26 6.74 6.01
CA TYR A 61 17.83 7.69 5.06
C TYR A 61 17.54 9.14 5.48
N ILE A 62 16.34 9.42 6.00
CA ILE A 62 15.99 10.74 6.53
C ILE A 62 16.92 11.11 7.71
N TYR A 63 17.12 10.19 8.66
CA TYR A 63 18.00 10.44 9.81
C TYR A 63 19.47 10.66 9.41
N ARG A 64 19.93 10.01 8.33
CA ARG A 64 21.29 10.17 7.78
C ARG A 64 21.44 11.41 6.88
N GLY A 65 20.42 12.26 6.78
CA GLY A 65 20.42 13.44 5.91
C GLY A 65 20.29 13.14 4.40
N LYS A 66 20.04 11.88 4.04
CA LYS A 66 19.92 11.38 2.66
C LYS A 66 18.45 11.32 2.21
N VAL A 67 17.70 12.39 2.45
CA VAL A 67 16.24 12.45 2.23
C VAL A 67 15.87 12.03 0.81
N ASP A 68 16.64 12.41 -0.20
CA ASP A 68 16.28 12.17 -1.60
C ASP A 68 16.27 10.67 -1.97
N TYR A 69 17.08 9.86 -1.27
CA TYR A 69 17.10 8.41 -1.41
C TYR A 69 15.85 7.73 -0.81
N SER A 70 15.19 8.40 0.14
CA SER A 70 13.98 7.86 0.77
C SER A 70 12.77 7.89 -0.17
N PHE A 71 12.72 8.81 -1.14
CA PHE A 71 11.58 8.94 -2.06
C PHE A 71 11.29 7.63 -2.82
N SER A 72 12.32 7.01 -3.39
CA SER A 72 12.14 5.74 -4.14
C SER A 72 11.64 4.60 -3.25
N LEU A 73 12.08 4.55 -1.98
CA LEU A 73 11.59 3.55 -1.02
C LEU A 73 10.15 3.82 -0.60
N VAL A 74 9.79 5.09 -0.37
CA VAL A 74 8.42 5.45 -0.03
C VAL A 74 7.47 5.18 -1.20
N HIS A 75 7.90 5.38 -2.44
CA HIS A 75 7.10 4.97 -3.61
C HIS A 75 6.83 3.45 -3.61
N GLY A 76 7.83 2.63 -3.31
CA GLY A 76 7.64 1.18 -3.16
C GLY A 76 6.72 0.82 -1.99
N PHE A 77 6.89 1.50 -0.86
CA PHE A 77 6.06 1.32 0.33
C PHE A 77 4.58 1.69 0.09
N VAL A 78 4.31 2.83 -0.56
CA VAL A 78 2.96 3.25 -0.96
C VAL A 78 2.31 2.20 -1.84
N LEU A 79 3.04 1.71 -2.83
CA LEU A 79 2.51 0.70 -3.74
C LEU A 79 2.16 -0.57 -2.99
N ALA A 80 3.05 -1.07 -2.14
CA ALA A 80 2.78 -2.26 -1.35
C ALA A 80 1.53 -2.10 -0.49
N ASN A 81 1.26 -0.89 0.01
CA ASN A 81 0.02 -0.58 0.73
C ASN A 81 -1.23 -0.57 -0.16
N TRP A 82 -1.14 -0.21 -1.44
CA TRP A 82 -2.27 -0.29 -2.37
C TRP A 82 -2.62 -1.72 -2.79
N ILE A 83 -1.76 -2.71 -2.52
CA ILE A 83 -2.10 -4.13 -2.75
C ILE A 83 -3.34 -4.55 -1.95
N SER A 84 -3.64 -3.90 -0.82
CA SER A 84 -4.86 -4.23 -0.06
C SER A 84 -6.16 -4.03 -0.83
N LEU A 85 -6.17 -3.20 -1.88
CA LEU A 85 -7.32 -3.13 -2.81
C LEU A 85 -7.56 -4.45 -3.53
N GLY A 86 -6.57 -5.34 -3.57
CA GLY A 86 -6.64 -6.68 -4.11
C GLY A 86 -7.68 -7.58 -3.45
N HIS A 87 -8.06 -7.34 -2.18
CA HIS A 87 -9.17 -8.08 -1.55
C HIS A 87 -10.46 -7.96 -2.38
N TYR A 88 -10.65 -6.83 -3.08
CA TYR A 88 -11.85 -6.62 -3.88
C TYR A 88 -11.87 -7.43 -5.17
N LEU A 89 -10.71 -7.93 -5.63
CA LEU A 89 -10.66 -8.90 -6.74
C LEU A 89 -11.37 -10.22 -6.35
N PHE A 90 -11.38 -10.56 -5.06
CA PHE A 90 -11.94 -11.81 -4.57
C PHE A 90 -13.37 -11.68 -4.03
N ALA A 91 -13.78 -10.50 -3.56
CA ALA A 91 -15.15 -10.24 -3.14
C ALA A 91 -15.54 -8.78 -3.35
N SER A 92 -16.81 -8.52 -3.68
CA SER A 92 -17.28 -7.15 -3.80
C SER A 92 -17.23 -6.41 -2.45
N PRO A 93 -17.05 -5.08 -2.41
CA PRO A 93 -17.08 -4.32 -1.15
C PRO A 93 -18.36 -4.54 -0.32
N SER A 94 -19.48 -4.89 -0.96
CA SER A 94 -20.76 -5.21 -0.29
C SER A 94 -20.78 -6.56 0.42
N GLU A 95 -19.93 -7.50 0.01
CA GLU A 95 -19.80 -8.83 0.62
C GLU A 95 -18.73 -8.86 1.71
N VAL A 96 -17.83 -7.86 1.71
CA VAL A 96 -16.76 -7.71 2.69
C VAL A 96 -17.29 -7.03 3.96
N LEU A 97 -16.89 -7.54 5.13
CA LEU A 97 -17.28 -6.95 6.41
C LEU A 97 -16.88 -5.46 6.50
N SER A 98 -17.74 -4.63 7.09
CA SER A 98 -17.50 -3.18 7.21
C SER A 98 -16.19 -2.82 7.93
N ARG A 99 -15.76 -3.65 8.90
CA ARG A 99 -14.47 -3.49 9.60
C ARG A 99 -13.29 -3.63 8.64
N ILE A 100 -13.34 -4.62 7.75
CA ILE A 100 -12.30 -4.90 6.75
C ILE A 100 -12.27 -3.77 5.72
N ASN A 101 -13.45 -3.38 5.20
CA ASN A 101 -13.58 -2.22 4.31
C ASN A 101 -12.95 -0.95 4.91
N PHE A 102 -13.20 -0.70 6.21
CA PHE A 102 -12.62 0.44 6.92
C PHE A 102 -11.10 0.32 7.07
N ALA A 103 -10.57 -0.85 7.42
CA ALA A 103 -9.14 -1.09 7.54
C ALA A 103 -8.41 -0.88 6.20
N ILE A 104 -8.96 -1.41 5.11
CA ILE A 104 -8.45 -1.19 3.74
C ILE A 104 -8.50 0.30 3.39
N ALA A 105 -9.64 0.97 3.61
CA ALA A 105 -9.81 2.39 3.31
C ALA A 105 -8.83 3.28 4.09
N LEU A 106 -8.61 2.98 5.37
CA LEU A 106 -7.64 3.69 6.21
C LEU A 106 -6.21 3.51 5.68
N GLN A 107 -5.79 2.27 5.41
CA GLN A 107 -4.47 1.97 4.86
C GLN A 107 -4.24 2.67 3.52
N VAL A 108 -5.18 2.53 2.58
CA VAL A 108 -5.10 3.11 1.24
C VAL A 108 -5.14 4.63 1.30
N GLY A 109 -5.99 5.20 2.17
CA GLY A 109 -6.08 6.65 2.37
C GLY A 109 -4.79 7.25 2.90
N LEU A 110 -4.19 6.63 3.93
CA LEU A 110 -2.90 7.06 4.47
C LEU A 110 -1.77 6.93 3.43
N ALA A 111 -1.71 5.81 2.72
CA ALA A 111 -0.71 5.61 1.66
C ALA A 111 -0.87 6.62 0.52
N THR A 112 -2.10 6.95 0.14
CA THR A 112 -2.40 7.97 -0.88
C THR A 112 -2.00 9.37 -0.40
N GLY A 113 -2.31 9.72 0.85
CA GLY A 113 -1.88 10.97 1.45
C GLY A 113 -0.35 11.10 1.51
N LEU A 114 0.32 10.03 1.92
CA LEU A 114 1.78 9.94 1.91
C LEU A 114 2.35 10.08 0.49
N PHE A 115 1.72 9.45 -0.51
CA PHE A 115 2.13 9.56 -1.90
C PHE A 115 2.07 11.00 -2.42
N ILE A 116 0.94 11.68 -2.21
CA ILE A 116 0.76 13.08 -2.62
C ILE A 116 1.81 13.96 -1.94
N TYR A 117 2.01 13.78 -0.63
CA TYR A 117 3.02 14.53 0.11
C TYR A 117 4.43 14.24 -0.40
N THR A 118 4.74 12.98 -0.72
CA THR A 118 6.03 12.56 -1.28
C THR A 118 6.29 13.23 -2.62
N LEU A 119 5.31 13.27 -3.52
CA LEU A 119 5.45 13.92 -4.81
C LEU A 119 5.72 15.42 -4.68
N TRP A 120 4.93 16.11 -3.85
CA TRP A 120 5.14 17.54 -3.57
C TRP A 120 6.53 17.78 -2.97
N PHE A 121 6.91 17.02 -1.95
CA PHE A 121 8.17 17.21 -1.26
C PHE A 121 9.38 16.87 -2.16
N GLN A 122 9.26 15.83 -2.97
CA GLN A 122 10.26 15.44 -3.97
C GLN A 122 10.46 16.55 -5.01
N TYR A 123 9.37 17.13 -5.54
CA TYR A 123 9.45 18.19 -6.54
C TYR A 123 10.11 19.46 -5.99
N GLN A 124 9.81 19.83 -4.75
CA GLN A 124 10.39 21.01 -4.10
C GLN A 124 11.87 20.83 -3.75
N ARG A 125 12.26 19.63 -3.31
CA ARG A 125 13.58 19.40 -2.72
C ARG A 125 14.62 18.89 -3.72
N ALA A 126 14.24 17.96 -4.58
CA ALA A 126 15.16 17.22 -5.44
C ALA A 126 14.45 16.80 -6.74
N PRO A 127 14.08 17.75 -7.62
CA PRO A 127 13.36 17.45 -8.85
C PRO A 127 14.13 16.48 -9.77
N GLU A 128 15.47 16.51 -9.75
CA GLU A 128 16.32 15.55 -10.47
C GLU A 128 16.13 14.10 -10.00
N SER A 129 15.70 13.89 -8.75
CA SER A 129 15.39 12.56 -8.24
C SER A 129 14.15 11.95 -8.89
N ALA A 130 13.31 12.76 -9.55
CA ALA A 130 12.09 12.31 -10.22
C ALA A 130 12.39 11.29 -11.32
N MET A 131 13.56 11.35 -11.97
CA MET A 131 13.95 10.36 -12.97
C MET A 131 14.04 8.95 -12.37
N TRP A 132 14.61 8.82 -11.18
CA TRP A 132 14.75 7.54 -10.47
C TRP A 132 13.39 7.02 -10.01
N SER A 133 12.58 7.90 -9.41
CA SER A 133 11.21 7.57 -9.02
C SER A 133 10.38 7.12 -10.22
N ARG A 134 10.47 7.80 -11.37
CA ARG A 134 9.73 7.44 -12.60
C ARG A 134 10.09 6.04 -13.10
N ARG A 135 11.38 5.67 -13.07
CA ARG A 135 11.83 4.32 -13.46
C ARG A 135 11.30 3.26 -12.50
N ALA A 136 11.37 3.52 -11.19
CA ALA A 136 10.82 2.61 -10.18
C ALA A 136 9.30 2.46 -10.33
N TRP A 137 8.58 3.56 -10.51
CA TRP A 137 7.14 3.58 -10.78
C TRP A 137 6.76 2.76 -12.01
N LYS A 138 7.45 2.95 -13.14
CA LYS A 138 7.15 2.18 -14.36
C LYS A 138 7.30 0.68 -14.11
N LYS A 139 8.39 0.27 -13.45
CA LYS A 139 8.63 -1.14 -13.12
C LYS A 139 7.55 -1.69 -12.20
N ASN A 140 7.21 -0.95 -11.14
CA ASN A 140 6.19 -1.39 -10.21
C ASN A 140 4.83 -1.45 -10.91
N MET A 141 4.38 -0.42 -11.63
CA MET A 141 3.11 -0.46 -12.38
C MET A 141 3.01 -1.65 -13.34
N VAL A 142 4.10 -1.98 -14.06
CA VAL A 142 4.14 -3.19 -14.90
C VAL A 142 3.98 -4.45 -14.06
N MET A 143 4.71 -4.56 -12.94
CA MET A 143 4.59 -5.70 -12.03
C MET A 143 3.17 -5.85 -11.47
N TYR A 144 2.51 -4.74 -11.09
CA TYR A 144 1.12 -4.76 -10.62
C TYR A 144 0.15 -5.17 -11.73
N ALA A 145 0.28 -4.62 -12.92
CA ALA A 145 -0.58 -4.98 -14.04
C ALA A 145 -0.44 -6.47 -14.40
N VAL A 146 0.80 -6.99 -14.38
CA VAL A 146 1.07 -8.42 -14.57
C VAL A 146 0.46 -9.24 -13.44
N LEU A 147 0.66 -8.84 -12.18
CA LEU A 147 0.11 -9.55 -11.03
C LEU A 147 -1.43 -9.61 -11.09
N ILE A 148 -2.09 -8.48 -11.32
CA ILE A 148 -3.55 -8.41 -11.47
C ILE A 148 -3.99 -9.29 -12.63
N GLY A 149 -3.33 -9.19 -13.79
CA GLY A 149 -3.66 -10.04 -14.95
C GLY A 149 -3.51 -11.53 -14.67
N LEU A 150 -2.46 -11.94 -13.94
CA LEU A 150 -2.29 -13.33 -13.52
C LEU A 150 -3.35 -13.76 -12.50
N LEU A 151 -3.69 -12.90 -11.54
CA LEU A 151 -4.75 -13.19 -10.57
C LEU A 151 -6.10 -13.35 -11.27
N GLU A 152 -6.48 -12.44 -12.18
CA GLU A 152 -7.71 -12.54 -12.97
C GLU A 152 -7.78 -13.78 -13.86
N LEU A 153 -6.64 -14.25 -14.37
CA LEU A 153 -6.58 -15.47 -15.18
C LEU A 153 -6.85 -16.74 -14.36
N VAL A 154 -6.47 -16.75 -13.07
CA VAL A 154 -6.59 -17.93 -12.19
C VAL A 154 -7.84 -17.85 -11.31
N TRP A 155 -8.21 -16.65 -10.87
CA TRP A 155 -9.38 -16.30 -10.05
C TRP A 155 -10.08 -15.08 -10.67
N PRO A 156 -10.94 -15.28 -11.68
CA PRO A 156 -11.62 -14.17 -12.33
C PRO A 156 -12.56 -13.47 -11.35
N SER A 157 -12.41 -12.16 -11.25
CA SER A 157 -13.21 -11.32 -10.36
C SER A 157 -14.64 -11.18 -10.88
N ASN A 158 -15.61 -11.11 -9.98
CA ASN A 158 -17.02 -10.91 -10.34
C ASN A 158 -17.42 -9.42 -10.26
N PHE A 159 -16.73 -8.58 -11.06
CA PHE A 159 -16.85 -7.12 -11.04
C PHE A 159 -18.28 -6.58 -11.27
N ASP A 160 -19.14 -7.37 -11.90
CA ASP A 160 -20.52 -7.00 -12.23
C ASP A 160 -21.36 -6.68 -10.97
N SER A 161 -21.00 -7.27 -9.83
CA SER A 161 -21.67 -7.07 -8.54
C SER A 161 -21.23 -5.81 -7.78
N TRP A 162 -20.08 -5.21 -8.12
CA TRP A 162 -19.50 -4.10 -7.35
C TRP A 162 -20.39 -2.85 -7.31
N TRP A 163 -21.18 -2.63 -8.35
CA TRP A 163 -22.04 -1.46 -8.52
C TRP A 163 -23.43 -1.62 -7.89
N MET A 164 -23.77 -2.83 -7.44
CA MET A 164 -25.09 -3.15 -6.88
C MET A 164 -25.28 -2.62 -5.45
N PHE A 165 -24.23 -2.09 -4.82
CA PHE A 165 -24.30 -1.38 -3.53
C PHE A 165 -25.30 -0.22 -3.51
N TRP A 166 -25.60 0.39 -4.67
CA TRP A 166 -26.57 1.49 -4.80
C TRP A 166 -28.02 1.04 -5.04
N GLN A 167 -28.30 -0.26 -5.09
CA GLN A 167 -29.61 -0.81 -5.45
C GLN A 167 -30.41 -1.40 -4.28
N VAL A 168 -29.98 -1.13 -3.04
CA VAL A 168 -30.72 -1.49 -1.81
C VAL A 168 -31.36 -0.25 -1.21
#